data_AF-A0A087HF45-F1
#
_entry.id   AF-A0A087HF45-F1
#
_cell.length_a   1.000
_cell.length_b   1.000
_cell.length_c   1.000
_cell.angle_alpha   90.00
_cell.angle_beta   90.00
_cell.angle_gamma   90.00
#
_symmetry.space_group_name_H-M   'P 1'
#
loop_
_entity.id
_entity.type
_entity.pdbx_description
1 polymer ?
#
loop_
_entity_poly.entity_id
_entity_poly.type
_entity_poly.pdbx_seq_one_letter_code
_entity_poly.pdbx_strand_id
1 'polypeptide(L)'
;MEDSRNQVTSTMGNLGNNDTSFAFAFDNAHFSDPSLLLVTDVGTAKEFHVSSAILSAKSQFFFKLFSNGMVETNQNSVSLQIKADEEYAVSQMLRFMYSHDLLAATDISQLVEVLVVADKFDVSSCVTYCSSKLLLLREKEENLLEVATLEVEHTDFAFAFNQPCFSDRILSMVWGVDGDDSKLVTTKELYIASPLLSAKSAFFYKLFSDAESNQKRVILTIDESEEYALTQIIKFIYTNSLVAATDICQLVEVLVAADKFDVSSCVAYCTAKLLTFPMTKESALVYLNLPWNVLMAESSHPLIQAAKETVATYYDDLSDHPKEDIMDLPLLAIEAILSNDNLLMASETHAYNLLLAWTEENYIDPQERKDVFSSLAGCIRFAWMSPRSLEEVLVSELLNPETAAKIVLQALIFQTATTLRKQTLAAMHIDHRFVERTSYKYKPVKLVEFLKPHDQKIIYMDLTRTECEQLFPCHRRYSQGFSLAGNRLYISARCNLAKERLCLGLFIEETDVCISKRMNYEFSVRAHQTEEFIETHRGSRMTSQGDEVGCTDLLSMAWTDLMDEDSLFFIEDVLHLRVDLSIRSEDP
;
A
#
# COMPACT_ATOMS: atom_id res chain seq x y z
N MET A 1 -36.08 38.71 -26.25
CA MET A 1 -36.64 37.62 -25.44
C MET A 1 -35.99 36.31 -25.88
N GLU A 2 -34.65 36.27 -26.00
CA GLU A 2 -33.64 36.38 -24.92
C GLU A 2 -33.81 35.25 -23.91
N ASP A 3 -32.93 34.24 -23.94
CA ASP A 3 -31.54 34.26 -23.44
C ASP A 3 -31.47 34.52 -21.94
N SER A 4 -31.30 33.43 -21.17
CA SER A 4 -30.71 33.41 -19.82
C SER A 4 -30.83 32.01 -19.18
N ARG A 5 -30.33 30.96 -19.85
CA ARG A 5 -30.22 29.63 -19.21
C ARG A 5 -28.97 28.80 -19.50
N ASN A 6 -28.00 29.34 -20.24
CA ASN A 6 -26.73 28.66 -20.51
C ASN A 6 -25.56 29.63 -20.35
N GLN A 7 -25.02 29.76 -19.13
CA GLN A 7 -23.66 30.24 -18.86
C GLN A 7 -23.30 30.10 -17.36
N VAL A 8 -23.27 28.88 -16.82
CA VAL A 8 -22.52 28.57 -15.58
C VAL A 8 -21.78 27.22 -15.70
N THR A 9 -21.66 26.66 -16.90
CA THR A 9 -20.96 25.39 -17.14
C THR A 9 -19.72 25.60 -18.00
N SER A 10 -18.68 26.23 -17.46
CA SER A 10 -17.29 26.07 -17.95
C SER A 10 -16.24 26.69 -17.02
N THR A 11 -15.99 26.10 -15.84
CA THR A 11 -14.71 26.29 -15.12
C THR A 11 -14.30 25.08 -14.27
N MET A 12 -14.92 23.92 -14.47
CA MET A 12 -14.43 22.63 -13.91
C MET A 12 -13.57 21.88 -14.94
N GLY A 13 -12.57 22.57 -15.49
CA GLY A 13 -11.56 21.95 -16.33
C GLY A 13 -10.24 21.88 -15.57
N ASN A 14 -9.85 20.66 -15.17
CA ASN A 14 -8.53 20.31 -14.65
C ASN A 14 -7.98 21.15 -13.48
N LEU A 15 -8.36 20.76 -12.25
CA LEU A 15 -7.44 20.84 -11.08
C LEU A 15 -6.37 19.74 -11.19
N GLY A 16 -5.71 19.68 -12.35
CA GLY A 16 -4.55 18.82 -12.58
C GLY A 16 -3.29 19.59 -12.22
N ASN A 17 -2.64 19.21 -11.13
CA ASN A 17 -1.22 19.44 -10.79
C ASN A 17 -0.65 20.88 -10.73
N ASN A 18 -1.42 21.94 -10.93
CA ASN A 18 -0.92 23.31 -10.73
C ASN A 18 -1.36 23.87 -9.38
N ASP A 19 -0.70 23.35 -8.34
CA ASP A 19 -0.87 23.59 -6.90
C ASP A 19 -0.64 25.06 -6.44
N THR A 20 -0.53 26.03 -7.36
CA THR A 20 -0.07 27.41 -7.08
C THR A 20 -0.89 28.51 -7.76
N SER A 21 -1.96 28.17 -8.49
CA SER A 21 -2.83 29.18 -9.13
C SER A 21 -3.95 29.61 -8.19
N PHE A 22 -4.01 30.90 -7.89
CA PHE A 22 -5.09 31.52 -7.12
C PHE A 22 -6.15 32.16 -8.02
N ALA A 23 -6.19 31.83 -9.31
CA ALA A 23 -7.07 32.50 -10.27
C ALA A 23 -8.56 32.54 -9.85
N PHE A 24 -9.05 31.55 -9.11
CA PHE A 24 -10.41 31.50 -8.56
C PHE A 24 -10.74 32.61 -7.55
N ALA A 25 -9.71 33.17 -6.90
CA ALA A 25 -9.82 34.19 -5.85
C ALA A 25 -9.65 35.63 -6.38
N PHE A 26 -9.30 35.80 -7.67
CA PHE A 26 -9.15 37.13 -8.24
C PHE A 26 -10.50 37.84 -8.38
N ASP A 27 -10.60 39.05 -7.83
CA ASP A 27 -11.80 39.89 -7.86
C ASP A 27 -13.06 39.16 -7.35
N ASN A 28 -12.87 38.37 -6.28
CA ASN A 28 -13.92 37.57 -5.67
C ASN A 28 -14.13 37.96 -4.21
N ALA A 29 -15.32 38.50 -3.91
CA ALA A 29 -15.69 38.97 -2.58
C ALA A 29 -15.65 37.88 -1.49
N HIS A 30 -15.79 36.60 -1.84
CA HIS A 30 -15.71 35.49 -0.87
C HIS A 30 -14.28 35.24 -0.36
N PHE A 31 -13.28 35.71 -1.10
CA PHE A 31 -11.86 35.41 -0.91
C PHE A 31 -11.03 36.68 -0.65
N SER A 32 -11.68 37.79 -0.32
CA SER A 32 -11.05 39.08 -0.10
C SER A 32 -11.02 39.51 1.37
N ASP A 33 -9.92 40.11 1.81
CA ASP A 33 -9.78 40.77 3.12
C ASP A 33 -9.87 42.30 3.05
N PRO A 34 -9.23 43.01 2.09
CA PRO A 34 -9.60 44.36 1.73
C PRO A 34 -10.14 44.48 0.29
N SER A 35 -10.99 45.48 0.06
CA SER A 35 -11.24 46.00 -1.28
C SER A 35 -10.15 47.00 -1.67
N LEU A 36 -9.52 46.81 -2.82
CA LEU A 36 -8.55 47.74 -3.37
C LEU A 36 -9.23 48.72 -4.33
N LEU A 37 -9.27 50.00 -3.96
CA LEU A 37 -9.87 51.07 -4.77
C LEU A 37 -8.77 51.77 -5.57
N LEU A 38 -8.72 51.54 -6.88
CA LEU A 38 -7.85 52.28 -7.79
C LEU A 38 -8.50 53.63 -8.11
N VAL A 39 -7.89 54.73 -7.66
CA VAL A 39 -8.36 56.10 -7.92
C VAL A 39 -7.44 56.75 -8.93
N THR A 40 -7.99 57.17 -10.06
CA THR A 40 -7.24 57.88 -11.10
C THR A 40 -7.14 59.37 -10.79
N ASP A 41 -6.13 60.02 -11.36
CA ASP A 41 -5.91 61.47 -11.31
C ASP A 41 -7.07 62.28 -11.94
N VAL A 42 -7.90 61.66 -12.78
CA VAL A 42 -9.12 62.24 -13.35
C VAL A 42 -10.38 61.96 -12.52
N GLY A 43 -10.25 61.32 -11.36
CA GLY A 43 -11.34 61.09 -10.40
C GLY A 43 -12.22 59.87 -10.68
N THR A 44 -11.82 58.97 -11.58
CA THR A 44 -12.48 57.66 -11.72
C THR A 44 -11.98 56.71 -10.63
N ALA A 45 -12.87 55.87 -10.10
CA ALA A 45 -12.53 54.87 -9.10
C ALA A 45 -12.99 53.48 -9.56
N LYS A 46 -12.11 52.49 -9.45
CA LYS A 46 -12.40 51.09 -9.76
C LYS A 46 -12.04 50.22 -8.57
N GLU A 47 -13.01 49.45 -8.08
CA GLU A 47 -12.84 48.56 -6.94
C GLU A 47 -12.43 47.16 -7.40
N PHE A 48 -11.53 46.52 -6.65
CA PHE A 48 -11.12 45.14 -6.81
C PHE A 48 -11.20 44.41 -5.47
N HIS A 49 -11.78 43.22 -5.46
CA HIS A 49 -11.70 42.32 -4.30
C HIS A 49 -10.38 41.56 -4.31
N VAL A 50 -9.51 41.83 -3.33
CA VAL A 50 -8.15 41.28 -3.28
C VAL A 50 -7.83 40.59 -1.96
N SER A 51 -6.77 39.80 -1.97
CA SER A 51 -6.19 39.06 -0.86
C SER A 51 -4.86 39.70 -0.52
N SER A 52 -4.77 40.31 0.66
CA SER A 52 -3.55 40.98 1.12
C SER A 52 -2.39 39.99 1.23
N ALA A 53 -2.66 38.74 1.63
CA ALA A 53 -1.65 37.68 1.72
C ALA A 53 -1.03 37.35 0.36
N ILE A 54 -1.87 37.14 -0.68
CA ILE A 54 -1.40 36.84 -2.05
C ILE A 54 -0.60 38.01 -2.62
N LEU A 55 -1.12 39.25 -2.47
CA LEU A 55 -0.43 40.43 -2.99
C LEU A 55 0.90 40.67 -2.28
N SER A 56 0.94 40.53 -0.95
CA SER A 56 2.14 40.75 -0.13
C SER A 56 3.23 39.73 -0.39
N ALA A 57 2.87 38.47 -0.67
CA ALA A 57 3.84 37.43 -1.01
C ALA A 57 4.56 37.69 -2.34
N LYS A 58 3.96 38.51 -3.23
CA LYS A 58 4.48 38.78 -4.58
C LYS A 58 4.95 40.22 -4.79
N SER A 59 4.84 41.07 -3.77
CA SER A 59 5.21 42.48 -3.86
C SER A 59 5.57 43.04 -2.49
N GLN A 60 6.80 43.54 -2.39
CA GLN A 60 7.26 44.22 -1.18
C GLN A 60 6.52 45.54 -0.95
N PHE A 61 6.01 46.17 -2.01
CA PHE A 61 5.15 47.35 -1.91
C PHE A 61 3.84 47.00 -1.18
N PHE A 62 3.12 45.96 -1.64
CA PHE A 62 1.88 45.52 -1.02
C PHE A 62 2.11 44.98 0.39
N PHE A 63 3.21 44.25 0.63
CA PHE A 63 3.59 43.83 1.98
C PHE A 63 3.67 45.04 2.93
N LYS A 64 4.42 46.08 2.55
CA LYS A 64 4.54 47.32 3.36
C LYS A 64 3.20 48.04 3.52
N LEU A 65 2.38 48.05 2.47
CA LEU A 65 1.05 48.68 2.49
C LEU A 65 0.14 48.02 3.54
N PHE A 66 0.17 46.69 3.63
CA PHE A 66 -0.70 45.92 4.52
C PHE A 66 -0.08 45.59 5.89
N SER A 67 1.24 45.78 6.10
CA SER A 67 1.91 45.43 7.37
C SER A 67 2.28 46.62 8.26
N ASN A 68 2.36 47.85 7.74
CA ASN A 68 3.03 48.96 8.43
C ASN A 68 2.20 49.72 9.49
N GLY A 69 1.01 49.23 9.87
CA GLY A 69 0.23 49.82 10.97
C GLY A 69 -0.25 51.27 10.72
N MET A 70 -0.31 51.69 9.45
CA MET A 70 -0.93 52.94 8.98
C MET A 70 -2.46 52.86 9.03
N VAL A 71 -3.17 53.93 8.65
CA VAL A 71 -4.64 53.97 8.76
C VAL A 71 -5.29 52.89 7.87
N GLU A 72 -4.66 52.61 6.74
CA GLU A 72 -5.06 51.64 5.71
C GLU A 72 -5.02 50.19 6.21
N THR A 73 -4.17 49.88 7.20
CA THR A 73 -4.02 48.52 7.78
C THR A 73 -5.27 48.02 8.51
N ASN A 74 -6.14 48.94 8.95
CA ASN A 74 -7.37 48.61 9.67
C ASN A 74 -8.64 48.94 8.86
N GLN A 75 -8.49 49.31 7.59
CA GLN A 75 -9.60 49.65 6.70
C GLN A 75 -9.96 48.46 5.81
N ASN A 76 -11.27 48.18 5.70
CA ASN A 76 -11.79 47.19 4.74
C ASN A 76 -11.64 47.65 3.27
N SER A 77 -11.18 48.88 3.03
CA SER A 77 -10.93 49.41 1.71
C SER A 77 -9.66 50.25 1.71
N VAL A 78 -8.74 49.96 0.79
CA VAL A 78 -7.46 50.66 0.63
C VAL A 78 -7.44 51.34 -0.73
N SER A 79 -7.20 52.66 -0.75
CA SER A 79 -7.16 53.43 -1.99
C SER A 79 -5.73 53.58 -2.53
N LEU A 80 -5.53 53.28 -3.81
CA LEU A 80 -4.27 53.54 -4.53
C LEU A 80 -4.46 54.63 -5.57
N GLN A 81 -3.62 55.65 -5.52
CA GLN A 81 -3.60 56.73 -6.51
C GLN A 81 -2.75 56.31 -7.72
N ILE A 82 -3.38 56.27 -8.89
CA ILE A 82 -2.73 55.91 -10.17
C ILE A 82 -3.06 56.95 -11.24
N LYS A 83 -2.31 56.95 -12.35
CA LYS A 83 -2.68 57.77 -13.50
C LYS A 83 -3.76 57.08 -14.32
N ALA A 84 -4.59 57.85 -15.04
CA ALA A 84 -5.63 57.30 -15.90
C ALA A 84 -5.11 56.34 -16.98
N ASP A 85 -3.91 56.58 -17.51
CA ASP A 85 -3.25 55.72 -18.50
C ASP A 85 -2.66 54.43 -17.91
N GLU A 86 -2.48 54.35 -16.59
CA GLU A 86 -1.96 53.17 -15.89
C GLU A 86 -3.06 52.15 -15.52
N GLU A 87 -4.34 52.52 -15.57
CA GLU A 87 -5.46 51.69 -15.03
C GLU A 87 -5.49 50.28 -15.61
N TYR A 88 -5.32 50.16 -16.93
CA TYR A 88 -5.28 48.87 -17.61
C TYR A 88 -4.08 48.04 -17.17
N ALA A 89 -2.88 48.64 -17.16
CA ALA A 89 -1.64 47.95 -16.80
C ALA A 89 -1.64 47.47 -15.34
N VAL A 90 -2.17 48.28 -14.41
CA VAL A 90 -2.37 47.89 -12.99
C VAL A 90 -3.37 46.75 -12.87
N SER A 91 -4.49 46.81 -13.59
CA SER A 91 -5.48 45.72 -13.60
C SER A 91 -4.88 44.40 -14.09
N GLN A 92 -4.04 44.43 -15.12
CA GLN A 92 -3.37 43.24 -15.64
C GLN A 92 -2.28 42.73 -14.69
N MET A 93 -1.51 43.61 -14.07
CA MET A 93 -0.53 43.24 -13.05
C MET A 93 -1.21 42.53 -11.86
N LEU A 94 -2.32 43.07 -11.35
CA LEU A 94 -3.07 42.42 -10.27
C LEU A 94 -3.58 41.03 -10.69
N ARG A 95 -4.12 40.90 -11.90
CA ARG A 95 -4.55 39.59 -12.43
C ARG A 95 -3.39 38.60 -12.56
N PHE A 96 -2.23 39.06 -13.01
CA PHE A 96 -1.01 38.26 -13.09
C PHE A 96 -0.58 37.75 -11.72
N MET A 97 -0.68 38.57 -10.67
CA MET A 97 -0.34 38.15 -9.30
C MET A 97 -1.19 36.96 -8.81
N TYR A 98 -2.38 36.72 -9.37
CA TYR A 98 -3.21 35.55 -9.00
C TYR A 98 -3.06 34.36 -9.94
N SER A 99 -2.97 34.63 -11.24
CA SER A 99 -3.06 33.61 -12.29
C SER A 99 -1.74 33.27 -12.96
N HIS A 100 -0.70 34.08 -12.75
CA HIS A 100 0.56 34.08 -13.51
C HIS A 100 0.36 34.26 -15.01
N ASP A 101 -0.76 34.87 -15.41
CA ASP A 101 -1.14 35.00 -16.80
C ASP A 101 -1.58 36.43 -17.15
N LEU A 102 -1.14 36.89 -18.33
CA LEU A 102 -1.41 38.19 -18.91
C LEU A 102 -2.19 38.04 -20.24
N LEU A 103 -3.18 37.13 -20.29
CA LEU A 103 -3.96 36.80 -21.51
C LEU A 103 -4.53 38.02 -22.26
N ALA A 104 -4.77 39.14 -21.59
CA ALA A 104 -5.31 40.34 -22.23
C ALA A 104 -4.25 41.23 -22.89
N ALA A 105 -2.98 41.15 -22.48
CA ALA A 105 -1.88 41.94 -23.05
C ALA A 105 -1.36 41.23 -24.31
N THR A 106 -1.87 41.64 -25.46
CA THR A 106 -1.65 40.97 -26.75
C THR A 106 -0.59 41.66 -27.62
N ASP A 107 -0.28 42.93 -27.35
CA ASP A 107 0.69 43.71 -28.10
C ASP A 107 1.91 44.17 -27.28
N ILE A 108 2.95 44.64 -27.98
CA ILE A 108 4.21 45.09 -27.37
C ILE A 108 3.99 46.33 -26.49
N SER A 109 3.07 47.23 -26.86
CA SER A 109 2.81 48.46 -26.09
C SER A 109 2.25 48.12 -24.72
N GLN A 110 1.22 47.28 -24.68
CA GLN A 110 0.58 46.79 -23.46
C GLN A 110 1.55 46.03 -22.57
N LEU A 111 2.44 45.20 -23.14
CA LEU A 111 3.46 44.50 -22.36
C LEU A 111 4.49 45.46 -21.74
N VAL A 112 4.88 46.52 -22.45
CA VAL A 112 5.77 47.55 -21.91
C VAL A 112 5.08 48.36 -20.82
N GLU A 113 3.81 48.72 -21.00
CA GLU A 113 3.02 49.41 -19.97
C GLU A 113 2.89 48.58 -18.69
N VAL A 114 2.56 47.28 -18.82
CA VAL A 114 2.51 46.35 -17.69
C VAL A 114 3.88 46.19 -17.03
N LEU A 115 4.98 46.12 -17.81
CA LEU A 115 6.34 46.02 -17.28
C LEU A 115 6.70 47.24 -16.42
N VAL A 116 6.40 48.46 -16.88
CA VAL A 116 6.67 49.70 -16.14
C VAL A 116 5.87 49.75 -14.84
N VAL A 117 4.60 49.35 -14.89
CA VAL A 117 3.75 49.28 -13.70
C VAL A 117 4.22 48.19 -12.73
N ALA A 118 4.63 47.03 -13.23
CA ALA A 118 5.16 45.94 -12.41
C ALA A 118 6.42 46.37 -11.65
N ASP A 119 7.33 47.10 -12.30
CA ASP A 119 8.52 47.66 -11.64
C ASP A 119 8.13 48.71 -10.58
N LYS A 120 7.18 49.60 -10.90
CA LYS A 120 6.65 50.63 -9.97
C LYS A 120 6.06 50.03 -8.68
N PHE A 121 5.36 48.91 -8.78
CA PHE A 121 4.72 48.22 -7.65
C PHE A 121 5.56 47.04 -7.11
N ASP A 122 6.82 46.94 -7.52
CA ASP A 122 7.77 45.94 -7.03
C ASP A 122 7.28 44.48 -7.20
N VAL A 123 6.73 44.17 -8.38
CA VAL A 123 6.26 42.83 -8.78
C VAL A 123 7.30 42.19 -9.71
N SER A 124 8.42 41.75 -9.13
CA SER A 124 9.60 41.26 -9.85
C SER A 124 9.32 40.10 -10.81
N SER A 125 8.44 39.17 -10.44
CA SER A 125 8.04 38.04 -11.30
C SER A 125 7.28 38.50 -12.55
N CYS A 126 6.47 39.56 -12.45
CA CYS A 126 5.77 40.17 -13.58
C CYS A 126 6.75 40.93 -14.50
N VAL A 127 7.72 41.66 -13.92
CA VAL A 127 8.80 42.32 -14.68
C VAL A 127 9.59 41.30 -15.51
N THR A 128 9.95 40.18 -14.89
CA THR A 128 10.69 39.09 -15.55
C THR A 128 9.85 38.46 -16.66
N TYR A 129 8.58 38.14 -16.40
CA TYR A 129 7.66 37.59 -17.39
C TYR A 129 7.50 38.51 -18.61
N CYS A 130 7.24 39.81 -18.37
CA CYS A 130 7.08 40.78 -19.45
C CYS A 130 8.37 40.93 -20.26
N SER A 131 9.52 40.98 -19.58
CA SER A 131 10.83 41.09 -20.23
C SER A 131 11.11 39.90 -21.15
N SER A 132 10.89 38.67 -20.67
CA SER A 132 11.06 37.45 -21.46
C SER A 132 10.10 37.42 -22.66
N LYS A 133 8.83 37.78 -22.47
CA LYS A 133 7.83 37.80 -23.54
C LYS A 133 8.15 38.85 -24.61
N LEU A 134 8.68 40.01 -24.21
CA LEU A 134 9.15 41.06 -25.12
C LEU A 134 10.38 40.62 -25.94
N LEU A 135 11.33 39.90 -25.32
CA LEU A 135 12.48 39.32 -26.03
C LEU A 135 12.03 38.31 -27.09
N LEU A 136 11.08 37.44 -26.77
CA LEU A 136 10.53 36.47 -27.72
C LEU A 136 9.76 37.12 -28.87
N LEU A 137 9.03 38.21 -28.60
CA LEU A 137 8.36 38.97 -29.66
C LEU A 137 9.36 39.70 -30.57
N ARG A 138 10.56 40.03 -30.06
CA ARG A 138 11.68 40.54 -30.85
C ARG A 138 12.34 39.43 -31.68
N GLU A 139 12.44 38.22 -31.15
CA GLU A 139 13.06 37.06 -31.81
C GLU A 139 12.12 36.31 -32.76
N LYS A 140 10.85 36.70 -32.89
CA LYS A 140 9.88 36.13 -33.83
C LYS A 140 10.20 36.29 -35.33
N GLU A 141 11.37 36.84 -35.70
CA GLU A 141 11.91 36.63 -37.06
C GLU A 141 12.75 35.35 -37.19
N GLU A 142 13.33 34.78 -36.12
CA GLU A 142 14.09 33.52 -36.22
C GLU A 142 13.96 32.65 -34.96
N ASN A 143 13.23 31.53 -35.12
CA ASN A 143 13.16 30.33 -34.27
C ASN A 143 12.22 30.36 -33.03
N LEU A 144 11.11 29.61 -33.17
CA LEU A 144 10.28 29.14 -32.07
C LEU A 144 11.06 28.11 -31.24
N LEU A 145 11.55 28.50 -30.06
CA LEU A 145 11.78 27.58 -28.95
C LEU A 145 10.97 28.06 -27.74
N GLU A 146 10.48 27.07 -26.99
CA GLU A 146 9.65 27.18 -25.79
C GLU A 146 9.99 28.40 -24.92
N VAL A 147 8.96 29.17 -24.56
CA VAL A 147 9.05 30.07 -23.42
C VAL A 147 9.33 29.18 -22.22
N ALA A 148 10.60 29.16 -21.83
CA ALA A 148 11.09 28.43 -20.67
C ALA A 148 10.13 28.66 -19.51
N THR A 149 9.66 27.55 -18.95
CA THR A 149 8.95 27.46 -17.69
C THR A 149 9.64 28.36 -16.68
N LEU A 150 9.08 29.55 -16.44
CA LEU A 150 9.46 30.36 -15.28
C LEU A 150 9.19 29.48 -14.08
N GLU A 151 10.27 29.20 -13.33
CA GLU A 151 10.22 28.48 -12.06
C GLU A 151 9.04 29.03 -11.26
N VAL A 152 8.09 28.16 -10.94
CA VAL A 152 7.00 28.50 -10.04
C VAL A 152 7.66 28.90 -8.73
N GLU A 153 7.75 30.21 -8.47
CA GLU A 153 8.22 30.72 -7.19
C GLU A 153 7.44 29.99 -6.11
N HIS A 154 8.14 29.19 -5.30
CA HIS A 154 7.58 28.68 -4.06
C HIS A 154 7.35 29.88 -3.14
N THR A 155 6.16 30.47 -3.21
CA THR A 155 5.77 31.58 -2.35
C THR A 155 5.62 31.07 -0.93
N ASP A 156 6.54 31.47 -0.05
CA ASP A 156 6.48 31.20 1.39
C ASP A 156 5.48 32.16 2.05
N PHE A 157 4.39 31.63 2.58
CA PHE A 157 3.37 32.39 3.29
C PHE A 157 3.58 32.37 4.81
N ALA A 158 4.71 31.89 5.34
CA ALA A 158 4.97 31.81 6.77
C ALA A 158 4.72 33.13 7.52
N PHE A 159 4.98 34.28 6.88
CA PHE A 159 4.73 35.61 7.45
C PHE A 159 3.25 35.90 7.74
N ALA A 160 2.32 35.26 7.03
CA ALA A 160 0.88 35.48 7.12
C ALA A 160 0.19 34.52 8.13
N PHE A 161 0.91 33.50 8.62
CA PHE A 161 0.31 32.50 9.49
C PHE A 161 -0.19 33.12 10.80
N ASN A 162 -1.49 32.96 11.07
CA ASN A 162 -2.17 33.46 12.26
C ASN A 162 -1.98 34.96 12.50
N GLN A 163 -1.86 35.76 11.42
CA GLN A 163 -1.72 37.21 11.49
C GLN A 163 -3.04 37.91 11.10
N PRO A 164 -3.61 38.78 11.94
CA PRO A 164 -4.87 39.47 11.65
C PRO A 164 -4.85 40.34 10.39
N CYS A 165 -3.71 40.94 10.05
CA CYS A 165 -3.54 41.82 8.90
C CYS A 165 -3.52 41.08 7.55
N PHE A 166 -3.34 39.75 7.57
CA PHE A 166 -3.29 38.91 6.38
C PHE A 166 -4.39 37.84 6.38
N SER A 167 -5.46 38.07 7.13
CA SER A 167 -6.56 37.14 7.30
C SER A 167 -7.89 37.78 6.91
N ASP A 168 -8.67 37.09 6.10
CA ASP A 168 -10.07 37.43 5.82
C ASP A 168 -11.01 36.84 6.87
N ARG A 169 -10.59 35.77 7.56
CA ARG A 169 -11.44 34.99 8.46
C ARG A 169 -10.76 34.54 9.75
N ILE A 170 -11.57 34.27 10.77
CA ILE A 170 -11.20 33.57 12.00
C ILE A 170 -11.82 32.18 11.94
N LEU A 171 -10.99 31.14 11.94
CA LEU A 171 -11.43 29.76 12.08
C LEU A 171 -11.48 29.41 13.57
N SER A 172 -12.69 29.19 14.09
CA SER A 172 -12.94 28.75 15.46
C SER A 172 -13.14 27.24 15.46
N MET A 173 -12.12 26.50 15.89
CA MET A 173 -12.18 25.05 16.08
C MET A 173 -12.80 24.77 17.44
N VAL A 174 -13.88 24.01 17.49
CA VAL A 174 -14.66 23.73 18.70
C VAL A 174 -14.73 22.23 18.95
N TRP A 175 -14.44 21.80 20.18
CA TRP A 175 -14.57 20.40 20.61
C TRP A 175 -15.08 20.30 22.05
N GLY A 176 -15.78 19.21 22.36
CA GLY A 176 -16.44 18.94 23.65
C GLY A 176 -17.92 18.58 23.51
N VAL A 177 -18.53 18.07 24.59
CA VAL A 177 -19.95 17.67 24.61
C VAL A 177 -20.77 18.82 25.19
N ASP A 178 -21.74 19.32 24.42
CA ASP A 178 -22.72 20.29 24.90
C ASP A 178 -23.90 19.51 25.52
N GLY A 179 -24.02 19.55 26.85
CA GLY A 179 -25.05 18.82 27.58
C GLY A 179 -25.16 19.27 29.03
N ASP A 180 -26.12 20.16 29.27
CA ASP A 180 -26.86 20.59 30.50
C ASP A 180 -26.26 20.48 31.92
N ASP A 181 -25.00 20.08 32.12
CA ASP A 181 -24.30 20.19 33.41
C ASP A 181 -22.77 20.18 33.20
N SER A 182 -22.19 21.39 33.13
CA SER A 182 -20.78 21.70 33.45
C SER A 182 -19.67 20.83 32.81
N LYS A 183 -19.56 20.83 31.48
CA LYS A 183 -18.28 20.53 30.79
C LYS A 183 -17.89 21.66 29.84
N LEU A 184 -16.62 22.06 29.93
CA LEU A 184 -16.04 23.20 29.21
C LEU A 184 -15.97 22.89 27.71
N VAL A 185 -16.79 23.56 26.90
CA VAL A 185 -16.56 23.65 25.46
C VAL A 185 -15.23 24.36 25.26
N THR A 186 -14.26 23.68 24.66
CA THR A 186 -12.95 24.28 24.37
C THR A 186 -12.99 24.81 22.95
N THR A 187 -12.38 25.99 22.76
CA THR A 187 -12.33 26.63 21.44
C THR A 187 -10.93 27.18 21.21
N LYS A 188 -10.41 26.94 20.02
CA LYS A 188 -9.17 27.56 19.55
C LYS A 188 -9.44 28.34 18.27
N GLU A 189 -8.99 29.57 18.27
CA GLU A 189 -9.18 30.49 17.14
C GLU A 189 -7.86 30.68 16.38
N LEU A 190 -7.94 30.64 15.05
CA LEU A 190 -6.83 30.94 14.15
C LEU A 190 -7.26 31.98 13.11
N TYR A 191 -6.43 32.99 12.91
CA TYR A 191 -6.55 33.92 11.79
C TYR A 191 -6.06 33.22 10.51
N ILE A 192 -6.95 33.08 9.52
CA ILE A 192 -6.69 32.36 8.29
C ILE A 192 -7.00 33.21 7.05
N ALA A 193 -6.32 32.88 5.97
CA ALA A 193 -6.53 33.38 4.62
C ALA A 193 -7.23 32.28 3.83
N SER A 194 -8.54 32.41 3.63
CA SER A 194 -9.35 31.44 2.89
C SER A 194 -8.77 31.09 1.50
N PRO A 195 -8.18 32.01 0.71
CA PRO A 195 -7.64 31.65 -0.60
C PRO A 195 -6.49 30.66 -0.50
N LEU A 196 -5.66 30.75 0.55
CA LEU A 196 -4.51 29.86 0.74
C LEU A 196 -4.97 28.44 1.09
N LEU A 197 -5.92 28.33 2.03
CA LEU A 197 -6.48 27.04 2.42
C LEU A 197 -7.24 26.40 1.26
N SER A 198 -8.08 27.16 0.55
CA SER A 198 -8.88 26.67 -0.57
C SER A 198 -8.04 26.25 -1.79
N ALA A 199 -6.88 26.88 -2.01
CA ALA A 199 -5.98 26.47 -3.08
C ALA A 199 -5.33 25.10 -2.83
N LYS A 200 -5.21 24.69 -1.56
CA LYS A 200 -4.55 23.45 -1.14
C LYS A 200 -5.50 22.38 -0.61
N SER A 201 -6.80 22.69 -0.53
CA SER A 201 -7.82 21.81 0.03
C SER A 201 -9.18 22.03 -0.60
N ALA A 202 -9.73 20.99 -1.24
CA ALA A 202 -11.08 21.08 -1.76
C ALA A 202 -12.14 21.11 -0.65
N PHE A 203 -11.83 20.55 0.54
CA PHE A 203 -12.66 20.70 1.74
C PHE A 203 -12.81 22.18 2.11
N PHE A 204 -11.70 22.91 2.27
CA PHE A 204 -11.74 24.33 2.62
C PHE A 204 -12.31 25.20 1.50
N TYR A 205 -12.06 24.86 0.23
CA TYR A 205 -12.74 25.51 -0.89
C TYR A 205 -14.25 25.42 -0.76
N LYS A 206 -14.80 24.22 -0.56
CA LYS A 206 -16.25 24.02 -0.35
C LYS A 206 -16.74 24.79 0.87
N LEU A 207 -16.03 24.68 1.99
CA LEU A 207 -16.39 25.34 3.26
C LEU A 207 -16.53 26.86 3.12
N PHE A 208 -15.64 27.52 2.37
CA PHE A 208 -15.65 28.98 2.22
C PHE A 208 -16.44 29.50 1.01
N SER A 209 -16.79 28.61 0.08
CA SER A 209 -17.63 28.96 -1.08
C SER A 209 -19.13 28.96 -0.79
N ASP A 210 -19.55 28.40 0.34
CA ASP A 210 -20.97 28.34 0.71
C ASP A 210 -21.49 29.71 1.18
N ALA A 211 -22.72 30.07 0.80
CA ALA A 211 -23.32 31.37 1.10
C ALA A 211 -23.51 31.61 2.61
N GLU A 212 -23.71 30.55 3.39
CA GLU A 212 -23.78 30.61 4.86
C GLU A 212 -22.42 30.92 5.51
N SER A 213 -21.32 30.70 4.78
CA SER A 213 -19.95 30.94 5.24
C SER A 213 -19.48 32.38 5.07
N ASN A 214 -20.28 33.32 4.56
CA ASN A 214 -19.90 34.73 4.39
C ASN A 214 -19.58 35.49 5.70
N GLN A 215 -19.61 34.79 6.83
CA GLN A 215 -19.24 35.32 8.12
C GLN A 215 -17.71 35.41 8.25
N LYS A 216 -17.26 36.49 8.92
CA LYS A 216 -15.85 36.68 9.28
C LYS A 216 -15.33 35.60 10.23
N ARG A 217 -16.22 34.93 10.96
CA ARG A 217 -15.91 33.80 11.85
C ARG A 217 -16.56 32.54 11.30
N VAL A 218 -15.75 31.50 11.08
CA VAL A 218 -16.20 30.18 10.64
C VAL A 218 -15.99 29.20 11.79
N ILE A 219 -17.05 28.49 12.18
CA ILE A 219 -17.00 27.51 13.27
C ILE A 219 -16.86 26.12 12.67
N LEU A 220 -15.83 25.39 13.10
CA LEU A 220 -15.58 24.01 12.70
C LEU A 220 -15.59 23.12 13.94
N THR A 221 -16.53 22.18 13.99
CA THR A 221 -16.58 21.16 15.05
C THR A 221 -15.60 20.05 14.72
N ILE A 222 -14.70 19.75 15.64
CA ILE A 222 -13.68 18.71 15.52
C ILE A 222 -13.66 17.82 16.77
N ASP A 223 -13.02 16.66 16.67
CA ASP A 223 -12.72 15.85 17.85
C ASP A 223 -11.50 16.41 18.60
N GLU A 224 -11.43 16.18 19.91
CA GLU A 224 -10.32 16.67 20.75
C GLU A 224 -8.95 16.17 20.25
N SER A 225 -8.90 14.94 19.73
CA SER A 225 -7.68 14.35 19.16
C SER A 225 -7.24 15.00 17.85
N GLU A 226 -8.11 15.73 17.15
CA GLU A 226 -7.82 16.29 15.83
C GLU A 226 -7.24 17.71 15.89
N GLU A 227 -7.36 18.39 17.02
CA GLU A 227 -6.95 19.80 17.20
C GLU A 227 -5.50 20.04 16.81
N TYR A 228 -4.60 19.18 17.29
CA TYR A 228 -3.18 19.29 17.01
C TYR A 228 -2.89 19.05 15.54
N ALA A 229 -3.44 17.96 14.98
CA ALA A 229 -3.22 17.57 13.61
C ALA A 229 -3.72 18.64 12.62
N LEU A 230 -4.94 19.16 12.84
CA LEU A 230 -5.51 20.23 12.02
C LEU A 230 -4.70 21.53 12.15
N THR A 231 -4.25 21.90 13.35
CA THR A 231 -3.36 23.05 13.53
C THR A 231 -2.07 22.90 12.73
N GLN A 232 -1.46 21.71 12.73
CA GLN A 232 -0.25 21.44 11.95
C GLN A 232 -0.50 21.48 10.45
N ILE A 233 -1.65 20.95 9.97
CA ILE A 233 -2.04 21.00 8.56
C ILE A 233 -2.22 22.45 8.10
N ILE A 234 -2.92 23.28 8.88
CA ILE A 234 -3.09 24.71 8.55
C ILE A 234 -1.73 25.38 8.52
N LYS A 235 -0.86 25.14 9.50
CA LYS A 235 0.50 25.68 9.49
C LYS A 235 1.28 25.22 8.25
N PHE A 236 1.18 23.95 7.88
CA PHE A 236 1.82 23.38 6.70
C PHE A 236 1.38 24.07 5.41
N ILE A 237 0.09 24.41 5.25
CA ILE A 237 -0.40 25.15 4.07
C ILE A 237 0.34 26.49 3.90
N TYR A 238 0.73 27.14 5.00
CA TYR A 238 1.45 28.41 4.96
C TYR A 238 2.95 28.26 4.79
N THR A 239 3.56 27.24 5.41
CA THR A 239 5.02 27.12 5.55
C THR A 239 5.65 26.02 4.69
N ASN A 240 4.83 25.14 4.10
CA ASN A 240 5.24 23.84 3.52
C ASN A 240 6.11 22.99 4.47
N SER A 241 5.95 23.15 5.79
CA SER A 241 6.80 22.49 6.79
C SER A 241 6.04 22.12 8.07
N LEU A 242 6.14 20.84 8.45
CA LEU A 242 5.67 20.32 9.74
C LEU A 242 6.80 20.43 10.76
N VAL A 243 6.71 21.42 11.65
CA VAL A 243 7.78 21.75 12.62
C VAL A 243 7.83 20.80 13.82
N ALA A 244 6.77 20.03 14.07
CA ALA A 244 6.56 19.36 15.36
C ALA A 244 6.32 17.84 15.31
N ALA A 245 6.24 17.20 14.13
CA ALA A 245 6.02 15.76 14.02
C ALA A 245 7.37 15.01 14.01
N THR A 246 8.00 14.88 15.19
CA THR A 246 9.25 14.12 15.36
C THR A 246 9.04 12.63 15.60
N ASP A 247 7.80 12.22 15.83
CA ASP A 247 7.42 10.84 16.14
C ASP A 247 6.47 10.25 15.09
N ILE A 248 6.54 8.93 14.91
CA ILE A 248 5.75 8.18 13.93
C ILE A 248 4.25 8.33 14.20
N CYS A 249 3.81 8.20 15.46
CA CYS A 249 2.39 8.25 15.81
C CYS A 249 1.78 9.61 15.47
N GLN A 250 2.47 10.70 15.84
CA GLN A 250 2.02 12.05 15.53
C GLN A 250 1.97 12.33 14.03
N LEU A 251 2.94 11.82 13.26
CA LEU A 251 2.97 12.01 11.82
C LEU A 251 1.86 11.21 11.12
N VAL A 252 1.52 10.03 11.65
CA VAL A 252 0.35 9.24 11.20
C VAL A 252 -0.96 9.95 11.53
N GLU A 253 -1.12 10.55 12.72
CA GLU A 253 -2.29 11.36 13.05
C GLU A 253 -2.47 12.54 12.09
N VAL A 254 -1.36 13.25 11.78
CA VAL A 254 -1.37 14.34 10.79
C VAL A 254 -1.68 13.83 9.40
N LEU A 255 -1.14 12.67 8.99
CA LEU A 255 -1.43 12.04 7.69
C LEU A 255 -2.92 11.73 7.54
N VAL A 256 -3.53 11.11 8.55
CA VAL A 256 -4.96 10.75 8.54
C VAL A 256 -5.84 12.00 8.52
N ALA A 257 -5.51 13.01 9.33
CA ALA A 257 -6.24 14.28 9.29
C ALA A 257 -6.04 15.00 7.94
N ALA A 258 -4.85 14.94 7.33
CA ALA A 258 -4.60 15.58 6.04
C ALA A 258 -5.45 14.98 4.92
N ASP A 259 -5.66 13.67 4.93
CA ASP A 259 -6.61 13.00 4.04
C ASP A 259 -8.06 13.44 4.32
N LYS A 260 -8.49 13.45 5.60
CA LYS A 260 -9.83 13.91 6.03
C LYS A 260 -10.14 15.34 5.55
N PHE A 261 -9.17 16.24 5.64
CA PHE A 261 -9.28 17.64 5.22
C PHE A 261 -8.82 17.89 3.77
N ASP A 262 -8.61 16.83 2.99
CA ASP A 262 -8.32 16.86 1.56
C ASP A 262 -7.09 17.72 1.19
N VAL A 263 -6.00 17.56 1.95
CA VAL A 263 -4.71 18.27 1.74
C VAL A 263 -3.67 17.31 1.18
N SER A 264 -3.79 16.96 -0.10
CA SER A 264 -2.98 15.90 -0.75
C SER A 264 -1.48 16.16 -0.69
N SER A 265 -1.05 17.43 -0.75
CA SER A 265 0.38 17.81 -0.61
C SER A 265 0.94 17.48 0.78
N CYS A 266 0.11 17.59 1.83
CA CYS A 266 0.48 17.20 3.19
C CYS A 266 0.53 15.67 3.34
N VAL A 267 -0.42 14.94 2.73
CA VAL A 267 -0.41 13.46 2.67
C VAL A 267 0.89 12.96 2.02
N ALA A 268 1.27 13.52 0.88
CA ALA A 268 2.52 13.20 0.19
C ALA A 268 3.77 13.54 1.03
N TYR A 269 3.76 14.68 1.73
CA TYR A 269 4.86 15.06 2.62
C TYR A 269 5.00 14.09 3.81
N CYS A 270 3.89 13.75 4.47
CA CYS A 270 3.87 12.84 5.61
C CYS A 270 4.34 11.43 5.22
N THR A 271 3.82 10.88 4.11
CA THR A 271 4.25 9.56 3.60
C THR A 271 5.74 9.53 3.26
N ALA A 272 6.25 10.55 2.57
CA ALA A 272 7.68 10.69 2.26
C ALA A 272 8.54 10.79 3.54
N LYS A 273 8.06 11.50 4.57
CA LYS A 273 8.75 11.60 5.87
C LYS A 273 8.72 10.29 6.65
N LEU A 274 7.59 9.58 6.68
CA LEU A 274 7.47 8.27 7.33
C LEU A 274 8.47 7.26 6.77
N LEU A 275 8.71 7.28 5.46
CA LEU A 275 9.72 6.45 4.79
C LEU A 275 11.17 6.74 5.23
N THR A 276 11.45 7.89 5.84
CA THR A 276 12.78 8.21 6.36
C THR A 276 13.06 7.60 7.73
N PHE A 277 12.03 7.14 8.44
CA PHE A 277 12.17 6.42 9.69
C PHE A 277 12.53 4.95 9.42
N PRO A 278 13.23 4.28 10.35
CA PRO A 278 13.48 2.84 10.23
C PRO A 278 12.16 2.06 10.24
N MET A 279 11.99 1.18 9.25
CA MET A 279 10.81 0.31 9.14
C MET A 279 10.97 -0.89 10.08
N THR A 280 10.36 -0.82 11.27
CA THR A 280 10.25 -1.95 12.20
C THR A 280 8.91 -2.66 12.04
N LYS A 281 8.75 -3.86 12.64
CA LYS A 281 7.47 -4.58 12.62
C LYS A 281 6.32 -3.73 13.18
N GLU A 282 6.56 -2.99 14.27
CA GLU A 282 5.53 -2.19 14.93
C GLU A 282 5.08 -1.04 14.01
N SER A 283 6.03 -0.33 13.40
CA SER A 283 5.71 0.73 12.44
C SER A 283 5.00 0.20 11.20
N ALA A 284 5.41 -0.96 10.68
CA ALA A 284 4.78 -1.57 9.52
C ALA A 284 3.32 -1.96 9.80
N LEU A 285 3.04 -2.54 10.97
CA LEU A 285 1.66 -2.87 11.37
C LEU A 285 0.79 -1.62 11.53
N VAL A 286 1.33 -0.52 12.05
CA VAL A 286 0.62 0.77 12.11
C VAL A 286 0.28 1.26 10.69
N TYR A 287 1.23 1.20 9.74
CA TYR A 287 1.01 1.67 8.38
C TYR A 287 0.01 0.79 7.59
N LEU A 288 0.01 -0.52 7.83
CA LEU A 288 -0.93 -1.46 7.22
C LEU A 288 -2.34 -1.40 7.81
N ASN A 289 -2.52 -0.69 8.94
CA ASN A 289 -3.80 -0.47 9.58
C ASN A 289 -4.31 0.99 9.42
N LEU A 290 -3.75 1.73 8.46
CA LEU A 290 -4.23 3.08 8.13
C LEU A 290 -5.64 3.04 7.52
N PRO A 291 -6.40 4.15 7.57
CA PRO A 291 -7.70 4.24 6.91
C PRO A 291 -7.62 3.95 5.40
N TRP A 292 -8.66 3.32 4.85
CA TRP A 292 -8.72 2.88 3.46
C TRP A 292 -8.36 3.98 2.43
N ASN A 293 -8.86 5.20 2.63
CA ASN A 293 -8.58 6.32 1.73
C ASN A 293 -7.08 6.63 1.64
N VAL A 294 -6.39 6.61 2.79
CA VAL A 294 -4.93 6.80 2.86
C VAL A 294 -4.20 5.63 2.21
N LEU A 295 -4.65 4.39 2.45
CA LEU A 295 -4.06 3.19 1.86
C LEU A 295 -4.14 3.18 0.33
N MET A 296 -5.21 3.74 -0.25
CA MET A 296 -5.43 3.79 -1.70
C MET A 296 -4.82 5.02 -2.38
N ALA A 297 -4.27 5.97 -1.61
CA ALA A 297 -3.65 7.16 -2.17
C ALA A 297 -2.35 6.79 -2.91
N GLU A 298 -2.16 7.30 -4.13
CA GLU A 298 -0.96 6.96 -4.93
C GLU A 298 0.36 7.32 -4.21
N SER A 299 0.37 8.39 -3.42
CA SER A 299 1.53 8.82 -2.64
C SER A 299 1.90 7.86 -1.50
N SER A 300 0.96 7.04 -1.01
CA SER A 300 1.22 6.10 0.09
C SER A 300 1.72 4.75 -0.39
N HIS A 301 1.58 4.41 -1.68
CA HIS A 301 2.00 3.12 -2.24
C HIS A 301 3.41 2.68 -1.83
N PRO A 302 4.47 3.54 -1.87
CA PRO A 302 5.80 3.10 -1.49
C PRO A 302 5.91 2.76 0.00
N LEU A 303 5.17 3.49 0.86
CA LEU A 303 5.11 3.23 2.30
C LEU A 303 4.43 1.89 2.60
N ILE A 304 3.29 1.64 1.95
CA ILE A 304 2.52 0.40 2.12
C ILE A 304 3.30 -0.80 1.59
N GLN A 305 3.96 -0.67 0.45
CA GLN A 305 4.80 -1.74 -0.12
C GLN A 305 5.96 -2.10 0.83
N ALA A 306 6.70 -1.11 1.32
CA ALA A 306 7.80 -1.33 2.27
C ALA A 306 7.31 -1.97 3.59
N ALA A 307 6.13 -1.58 4.07
CA ALA A 307 5.50 -2.19 5.23
C ALA A 307 5.11 -3.66 4.97
N LYS A 308 4.49 -3.96 3.81
CA LYS A 308 4.15 -5.33 3.41
C LYS A 308 5.40 -6.22 3.34
N GLU A 309 6.48 -5.75 2.73
CA GLU A 309 7.75 -6.48 2.61
C GLU A 309 8.38 -6.76 3.99
N THR A 310 8.33 -5.79 4.90
CA THR A 310 8.88 -5.93 6.26
C THR A 310 8.09 -6.95 7.06
N VAL A 311 6.76 -6.93 7.00
CA VAL A 311 5.90 -7.92 7.65
C VAL A 311 6.11 -9.30 7.06
N ALA A 312 6.15 -9.41 5.73
CA ALA A 312 6.40 -10.68 5.04
C ALA A 312 7.74 -11.32 5.42
N THR A 313 8.77 -10.49 5.66
CA THR A 313 10.10 -10.94 6.10
C THR A 313 10.12 -11.33 7.58
N TYR A 314 9.40 -10.61 8.44
CA TYR A 314 9.36 -10.92 9.87
C TYR A 314 8.57 -12.19 10.20
N TYR A 315 7.50 -12.45 9.44
CA TYR A 315 6.66 -13.64 9.54
C TYR A 315 7.00 -14.68 8.46
N ASP A 316 8.26 -14.77 8.04
CA ASP A 316 8.70 -15.73 7.04
C ASP A 316 8.58 -17.18 7.53
N ASP A 317 8.73 -17.46 8.83
CA ASP A 317 8.38 -18.73 9.49
C ASP A 317 7.22 -18.59 10.48
N LEU A 318 6.05 -19.10 10.10
CA LEU A 318 4.86 -19.06 10.96
C LEU A 318 4.96 -19.94 12.21
N SER A 319 5.90 -20.89 12.26
CA SER A 319 6.07 -21.76 13.43
C SER A 319 6.85 -21.11 14.57
N ASP A 320 7.55 -20.01 14.30
CA ASP A 320 8.26 -19.21 15.30
C ASP A 320 7.34 -18.23 16.05
N HIS A 321 6.12 -18.03 15.56
CA HIS A 321 5.16 -17.07 16.13
C HIS A 321 3.98 -17.79 16.77
N PRO A 322 3.49 -17.34 17.94
CA PRO A 322 2.30 -17.90 18.55
C PRO A 322 1.07 -17.57 17.69
N LYS A 323 0.08 -18.46 17.72
CA LYS A 323 -1.14 -18.32 16.91
C LYS A 323 -1.91 -17.03 17.24
N GLU A 324 -1.94 -16.63 18.51
CA GLU A 324 -2.63 -15.43 19.00
C GLU A 324 -2.09 -14.17 18.31
N ASP A 325 -0.76 -14.00 18.26
CA ASP A 325 -0.13 -12.85 17.59
C ASP A 325 -0.49 -12.76 16.10
N ILE A 326 -0.72 -13.90 15.43
CA ILE A 326 -1.13 -13.94 14.02
C ILE A 326 -2.61 -13.57 13.89
N MET A 327 -3.45 -13.96 14.85
CA MET A 327 -4.89 -13.68 14.83
C MET A 327 -5.20 -12.19 15.01
N ASP A 328 -4.35 -11.46 15.73
CA ASP A 328 -4.44 -10.01 15.95
C ASP A 328 -3.93 -9.16 14.76
N LEU A 329 -3.44 -9.78 13.68
CA LEU A 329 -2.87 -9.05 12.54
C LEU A 329 -3.95 -8.39 11.67
N PRO A 330 -3.68 -7.18 11.14
CA PRO A 330 -4.59 -6.52 10.21
C PRO A 330 -4.64 -7.22 8.85
N LEU A 331 -5.72 -7.00 8.10
CA LEU A 331 -5.99 -7.63 6.80
C LEU A 331 -4.79 -7.54 5.83
N LEU A 332 -4.20 -6.36 5.68
CA LEU A 332 -3.07 -6.16 4.76
C LEU A 332 -1.78 -6.85 5.21
N ALA A 333 -1.62 -7.10 6.52
CA ALA A 333 -0.50 -7.88 7.03
C ALA A 333 -0.68 -9.36 6.69
N ILE A 334 -1.88 -9.93 6.89
CA ILE A 334 -2.19 -11.30 6.48
C ILE A 334 -2.03 -11.49 4.97
N GLU A 335 -2.51 -10.54 4.18
CA GLU A 335 -2.32 -10.53 2.73
C GLU A 335 -0.83 -10.60 2.36
N ALA A 336 0.01 -9.77 2.98
CA ALA A 336 1.45 -9.72 2.73
C ALA A 336 2.16 -11.03 3.10
N ILE A 337 1.80 -11.61 4.25
CA ILE A 337 2.35 -12.89 4.72
C ILE A 337 1.97 -14.02 3.76
N LEU A 338 0.68 -14.17 3.45
CA LEU A 338 0.21 -15.23 2.58
C LEU A 338 0.71 -15.07 1.14
N SER A 339 0.98 -13.85 0.68
CA SER A 339 1.55 -13.60 -0.64
C SER A 339 3.05 -13.91 -0.75
N ASN A 340 3.77 -14.08 0.37
CA ASN A 340 5.22 -14.31 0.35
C ASN A 340 5.62 -15.69 -0.20
N ASP A 341 6.31 -15.75 -1.35
CA ASP A 341 6.79 -17.01 -1.96
C ASP A 341 7.72 -17.82 -1.05
N ASN A 342 8.43 -17.18 -0.12
CA ASN A 342 9.37 -17.81 0.79
C ASN A 342 8.78 -18.18 2.18
N LEU A 343 7.46 -18.06 2.35
CA LEU A 343 6.78 -18.40 3.60
C LEU A 343 6.99 -19.88 3.98
N LEU A 344 7.75 -20.10 5.05
CA LEU A 344 7.99 -21.36 5.72
C LEU A 344 6.74 -21.79 6.47
N MET A 345 6.15 -22.90 6.02
CA MET A 345 4.95 -23.44 6.63
C MET A 345 4.77 -24.93 6.32
N ALA A 346 3.82 -25.59 6.99
CA ALA A 346 3.63 -27.03 6.84
C ALA A 346 3.07 -27.44 5.46
N SER A 347 2.05 -26.75 4.93
CA SER A 347 1.48 -26.95 3.58
C SER A 347 0.49 -25.84 3.24
N GLU A 348 0.10 -25.68 1.97
CA GLU A 348 -0.98 -24.74 1.59
C GLU A 348 -2.32 -25.03 2.26
N THR A 349 -2.60 -26.29 2.62
CA THR A 349 -3.77 -26.62 3.46
C THR A 349 -3.72 -25.87 4.80
N HIS A 350 -2.54 -25.70 5.40
CA HIS A 350 -2.40 -24.92 6.63
C HIS A 350 -2.63 -23.42 6.38
N ALA A 351 -2.27 -22.88 5.20
CA ALA A 351 -2.51 -21.48 4.85
C ALA A 351 -4.00 -21.23 4.72
N TYR A 352 -4.69 -22.13 4.02
CA TYR A 352 -6.15 -22.10 3.87
C TYR A 352 -6.85 -22.16 5.24
N ASN A 353 -6.45 -23.09 6.11
CA ASN A 353 -7.04 -23.22 7.44
C ASN A 353 -6.72 -22.04 8.36
N LEU A 354 -5.52 -21.46 8.25
CA LEU A 354 -5.15 -20.24 8.95
C LEU A 354 -6.04 -19.08 8.52
N LEU A 355 -6.23 -18.90 7.21
CA LEU A 355 -7.09 -17.86 6.66
C LEU A 355 -8.55 -18.06 7.10
N LEU A 356 -9.07 -19.29 7.07
CA LEU A 356 -10.40 -19.62 7.60
C LEU A 356 -10.54 -19.16 9.06
N ALA A 357 -9.65 -19.62 9.93
CA ALA A 357 -9.69 -19.28 11.35
C ALA A 357 -9.56 -17.77 11.59
N TRP A 358 -8.63 -17.10 10.89
CA TRP A 358 -8.44 -15.65 11.00
C TRP A 358 -9.69 -14.87 10.58
N THR A 359 -10.32 -15.25 9.46
CA THR A 359 -11.56 -14.58 9.00
C THR A 359 -12.76 -14.82 9.93
N GLU A 360 -12.85 -16.01 10.54
CA GLU A 360 -13.91 -16.32 11.51
C GLU A 360 -13.77 -15.52 12.82
N GLU A 361 -12.54 -15.30 13.27
CA GLU A 361 -12.22 -14.58 14.51
C GLU A 361 -12.36 -13.06 14.37
N ASN A 362 -11.96 -12.51 13.22
CA ASN A 362 -11.94 -11.04 13.00
C ASN A 362 -13.25 -10.46 12.45
N TYR A 363 -14.13 -11.28 11.85
CA TYR A 363 -15.35 -10.79 11.20
C TYR A 363 -16.59 -11.54 11.70
N ILE A 364 -17.44 -10.83 12.43
CA ILE A 364 -18.70 -11.35 12.96
C ILE A 364 -19.76 -11.45 11.86
N ASP A 365 -19.80 -10.47 10.94
CA ASP A 365 -20.79 -10.44 9.87
C ASP A 365 -20.48 -11.49 8.78
N PRO A 366 -21.44 -12.38 8.44
CA PRO A 366 -21.21 -13.43 7.46
C PRO A 366 -20.92 -12.92 6.04
N GLN A 367 -21.44 -11.76 5.64
CA GLN A 367 -21.24 -11.24 4.30
C GLN A 367 -19.86 -10.57 4.19
N GLU A 368 -19.50 -9.75 5.17
CA GLU A 368 -18.15 -9.16 5.27
C GLU A 368 -17.08 -10.25 5.31
N ARG A 369 -17.30 -11.33 6.07
CA ARG A 369 -16.41 -12.48 6.11
C ARG A 369 -16.20 -13.12 4.73
N LYS A 370 -17.27 -13.25 3.93
CA LYS A 370 -17.19 -13.78 2.56
C LYS A 370 -16.39 -12.87 1.64
N ASP A 371 -16.63 -11.57 1.74
CA ASP A 371 -15.98 -10.56 0.89
C ASP A 371 -14.47 -10.51 1.19
N VAL A 372 -14.08 -10.49 2.47
CA VAL A 372 -12.68 -10.52 2.92
C VAL A 372 -12.01 -11.85 2.57
N PHE A 373 -12.67 -12.98 2.82
CA PHE A 373 -12.09 -14.28 2.46
C PHE A 373 -11.87 -14.38 0.94
N SER A 374 -12.83 -13.91 0.15
CA SER A 374 -12.75 -13.93 -1.31
C SER A 374 -11.63 -13.05 -1.86
N SER A 375 -11.36 -11.88 -1.23
CA SER A 375 -10.25 -11.01 -1.63
C SER A 375 -8.88 -11.64 -1.32
N LEU A 376 -8.76 -12.35 -0.21
CA LEU A 376 -7.53 -13.03 0.22
C LEU A 376 -7.34 -14.42 -0.40
N ALA A 377 -8.39 -15.05 -0.93
CA ALA A 377 -8.32 -16.38 -1.54
C ALA A 377 -7.26 -16.46 -2.66
N GLY A 378 -7.01 -15.36 -3.38
CA GLY A 378 -5.96 -15.27 -4.38
C GLY A 378 -4.54 -15.51 -3.83
N CYS A 379 -4.30 -15.27 -2.54
CA CYS A 379 -3.01 -15.51 -1.88
C CYS A 379 -2.74 -17.00 -1.61
N ILE A 380 -3.79 -17.85 -1.63
CA ILE A 380 -3.67 -19.29 -1.40
C ILE A 380 -3.32 -20.01 -2.70
N ARG A 381 -2.32 -20.87 -2.67
CA ARG A 381 -1.92 -21.66 -3.84
C ARG A 381 -2.65 -22.99 -3.89
N PHE A 382 -3.95 -22.94 -4.21
CA PHE A 382 -4.83 -24.12 -4.27
C PHE A 382 -4.27 -25.26 -5.13
N ALA A 383 -3.49 -24.96 -6.17
CA ALA A 383 -2.83 -25.94 -7.02
C ALA A 383 -1.90 -26.91 -6.25
N TRP A 384 -1.39 -26.48 -5.09
CA TRP A 384 -0.49 -27.22 -4.21
C TRP A 384 -1.19 -27.79 -2.96
N MET A 385 -2.51 -27.69 -2.85
CA MET A 385 -3.30 -28.34 -1.79
C MET A 385 -3.58 -29.82 -2.12
N SER A 386 -3.80 -30.64 -1.08
CA SER A 386 -4.19 -32.04 -1.30
C SER A 386 -5.59 -32.14 -1.93
N PRO A 387 -5.89 -33.18 -2.73
CA PRO A 387 -7.23 -33.38 -3.29
C PRO A 387 -8.33 -33.41 -2.24
N ARG A 388 -8.07 -34.01 -1.07
CA ARG A 388 -8.99 -34.01 0.07
C ARG A 388 -9.29 -32.60 0.58
N SER A 389 -8.27 -31.74 0.68
CA SER A 389 -8.47 -30.35 1.08
C SER A 389 -9.22 -29.55 0.00
N LEU A 390 -9.04 -29.90 -1.28
CA LEU A 390 -9.82 -29.28 -2.36
C LEU A 390 -11.31 -29.67 -2.30
N GLU A 391 -11.66 -30.85 -1.80
CA GLU A 391 -13.05 -31.20 -1.50
C GLU A 391 -13.65 -30.28 -0.42
N GLU A 392 -12.88 -29.96 0.62
CA GLU A 392 -13.30 -29.01 1.67
C GLU A 392 -13.53 -27.60 1.10
N VAL A 393 -12.72 -27.17 0.12
CA VAL A 393 -12.91 -25.90 -0.60
C VAL A 393 -14.23 -25.87 -1.39
N LEU A 394 -14.65 -26.99 -1.99
CA LEU A 394 -15.92 -27.06 -2.73
C LEU A 394 -17.16 -26.92 -1.84
N VAL A 395 -17.05 -27.33 -0.57
CA VAL A 395 -18.16 -27.30 0.39
C VAL A 395 -18.15 -26.01 1.23
N SER A 396 -17.09 -25.21 1.13
CA SER A 396 -16.95 -23.96 1.88
C SER A 396 -18.05 -22.95 1.53
N GLU A 397 -18.71 -22.41 2.55
CA GLU A 397 -19.73 -21.35 2.39
C GLU A 397 -19.11 -19.95 2.16
N LEU A 398 -17.79 -19.83 2.36
CA LEU A 398 -17.07 -18.56 2.24
C LEU A 398 -16.75 -18.19 0.78
N LEU A 399 -16.77 -19.17 -0.12
CA LEU A 399 -16.56 -18.97 -1.56
C LEU A 399 -17.88 -19.17 -2.31
N ASN A 400 -18.07 -18.38 -3.36
CA ASN A 400 -19.14 -18.67 -4.32
C ASN A 400 -18.89 -20.07 -4.94
N PRO A 401 -19.90 -20.96 -5.00
CA PRO A 401 -19.77 -22.30 -5.60
C PRO A 401 -19.13 -22.31 -6.99
N GLU A 402 -19.45 -21.34 -7.85
CA GLU A 402 -18.86 -21.25 -9.19
C GLU A 402 -17.37 -20.93 -9.15
N THR A 403 -16.97 -20.01 -8.26
CA THR A 403 -15.58 -19.62 -8.05
C THR A 403 -14.78 -20.77 -7.44
N ALA A 404 -15.34 -21.45 -6.42
CA ALA A 404 -14.73 -22.61 -5.80
C ALA A 404 -14.52 -23.75 -6.82
N ALA A 405 -15.54 -24.07 -7.62
CA ALA A 405 -15.43 -25.07 -8.68
C ALA A 405 -14.36 -24.71 -9.71
N LYS A 406 -14.26 -23.44 -10.11
CA LYS A 406 -13.23 -22.96 -11.05
C LYS A 406 -11.82 -23.10 -10.46
N ILE A 407 -11.64 -22.69 -9.21
CA ILE A 407 -10.35 -22.80 -8.49
C ILE A 407 -9.93 -24.26 -8.40
N VAL A 408 -10.82 -25.15 -7.96
CA VAL A 408 -10.54 -26.57 -7.80
C VAL A 408 -10.26 -27.24 -9.15
N LEU A 409 -11.00 -26.91 -10.20
CA LEU A 409 -10.74 -27.42 -11.54
C LEU A 409 -9.35 -26.99 -12.03
N GLN A 410 -8.98 -25.73 -11.84
CA GLN A 410 -7.64 -25.23 -12.21
C GLN A 410 -6.54 -25.95 -11.42
N ALA A 411 -6.73 -26.16 -10.11
CA ALA A 411 -5.81 -26.90 -9.26
C ALA A 411 -5.63 -28.34 -9.75
N LEU A 412 -6.71 -29.06 -10.05
CA LEU A 412 -6.65 -30.45 -10.52
C LEU A 412 -5.98 -30.56 -11.90
N ILE A 413 -6.27 -29.64 -12.83
CA ILE A 413 -5.59 -29.57 -14.14
C ILE A 413 -4.09 -29.37 -13.94
N PHE A 414 -3.69 -28.49 -13.02
CA PHE A 414 -2.28 -28.29 -12.70
C PHE A 414 -1.65 -29.54 -12.09
N GLN A 415 -2.30 -30.18 -11.11
CA GLN A 415 -1.78 -31.38 -10.45
C GLN A 415 -1.55 -32.54 -11.43
N THR A 416 -2.43 -32.67 -12.42
CA THR A 416 -2.35 -33.67 -13.49
C THR A 416 -1.45 -33.28 -14.66
N ALA A 417 -0.96 -32.03 -14.72
CA ALA A 417 -0.08 -31.57 -15.79
C ALA A 417 1.32 -32.24 -15.74
N THR A 418 1.97 -32.32 -16.90
CA THR A 418 3.34 -32.83 -17.02
C THR A 418 4.34 -31.95 -16.27
N THR A 419 5.47 -32.54 -15.82
CA THR A 419 6.54 -31.81 -15.12
C THR A 419 7.03 -30.60 -15.91
N LEU A 420 7.22 -30.74 -17.23
CA LEU A 420 7.61 -29.65 -18.11
C LEU A 420 6.58 -28.50 -18.07
N ARG A 421 5.28 -28.82 -18.11
CA ARG A 421 4.22 -27.80 -18.06
C ARG A 421 4.18 -27.10 -16.70
N LYS A 422 4.40 -27.82 -15.60
CA LYS A 422 4.52 -27.23 -14.26
C LYS A 422 5.72 -26.30 -14.17
N GLN A 423 6.88 -26.71 -14.68
CA GLN A 423 8.08 -25.88 -14.74
C GLN A 423 7.88 -24.65 -15.64
N THR A 424 7.23 -24.78 -16.80
CA THR A 424 6.91 -23.63 -17.65
C THR A 424 5.99 -22.63 -16.94
N LEU A 425 4.94 -23.12 -16.27
CA LEU A 425 3.99 -22.28 -15.53
C LEU A 425 4.66 -21.58 -14.33
N ALA A 426 5.54 -22.27 -13.61
CA ALA A 426 6.32 -21.70 -12.51
C ALA A 426 7.37 -20.68 -13.03
N ALA A 427 8.11 -21.02 -14.09
CA ALA A 427 9.15 -20.16 -14.65
C ALA A 427 8.61 -18.86 -15.24
N MET A 428 7.38 -18.88 -15.76
CA MET A 428 6.73 -17.69 -16.28
C MET A 428 6.52 -16.61 -15.20
N HIS A 429 6.45 -16.95 -13.90
CA HIS A 429 6.17 -16.00 -12.79
C HIS A 429 4.95 -15.08 -13.03
N ILE A 430 4.07 -15.43 -13.97
CA ILE A 430 2.90 -14.60 -14.34
C ILE A 430 1.81 -14.71 -13.26
N ASP A 431 1.79 -15.83 -12.51
CA ASP A 431 0.74 -16.10 -11.53
C ASP A 431 1.35 -16.90 -10.36
N HIS A 432 1.49 -16.24 -9.21
CA HIS A 432 2.08 -16.80 -7.99
C HIS A 432 1.33 -18.04 -7.51
N ARG A 433 0.07 -18.25 -7.91
CA ARG A 433 -0.76 -19.40 -7.50
C ARG A 433 -0.25 -20.75 -7.99
N PHE A 434 0.65 -20.78 -8.99
CA PHE A 434 1.24 -22.01 -9.51
C PHE A 434 2.70 -22.22 -9.10
N VAL A 435 3.32 -21.23 -8.44
CA VAL A 435 4.69 -21.32 -7.92
C VAL A 435 4.68 -22.13 -6.63
N GLU A 436 5.57 -23.10 -6.48
CA GLU A 436 5.71 -23.82 -5.19
C GLU A 436 6.38 -22.88 -4.17
N ARG A 437 5.90 -22.84 -2.92
CA ARG A 437 6.70 -22.16 -1.87
C ARG A 437 8.02 -22.89 -1.71
N THR A 438 9.11 -22.15 -1.62
CA THR A 438 10.48 -22.67 -1.59
C THR A 438 10.77 -23.59 -0.39
N SER A 439 9.86 -23.68 0.60
CA SER A 439 10.21 -24.24 1.90
C SER A 439 9.03 -24.84 2.69
N TYR A 440 8.19 -25.67 2.07
CA TYR A 440 7.25 -26.48 2.87
C TYR A 440 8.02 -27.34 3.88
N LYS A 441 7.59 -27.36 5.15
CA LYS A 441 8.20 -28.22 6.20
C LYS A 441 8.11 -29.70 5.84
N TYR A 442 7.06 -30.08 5.11
CA TYR A 442 6.78 -31.43 4.66
C TYR A 442 6.88 -31.53 3.13
N LYS A 443 7.59 -32.55 2.63
CA LYS A 443 7.77 -32.81 1.21
C LYS A 443 6.49 -33.41 0.61
N PRO A 444 5.92 -32.83 -0.47
CA PRO A 444 4.80 -33.43 -1.17
C PRO A 444 5.15 -34.83 -1.70
N VAL A 445 4.18 -35.74 -1.68
CA VAL A 445 4.35 -37.11 -2.19
C VAL A 445 3.28 -37.45 -3.23
N LYS A 446 3.64 -38.23 -4.25
CA LYS A 446 2.66 -38.80 -5.18
C LYS A 446 2.17 -40.10 -4.58
N LEU A 447 0.86 -40.27 -4.52
CA LEU A 447 0.26 -41.39 -3.80
C LEU A 447 -0.78 -42.09 -4.68
N VAL A 448 -0.69 -43.42 -4.72
CA VAL A 448 -1.62 -44.30 -5.44
C VAL A 448 -2.28 -45.22 -4.42
N GLU A 449 -3.62 -45.23 -4.40
CA GLU A 449 -4.40 -46.01 -3.44
C GLU A 449 -5.09 -47.19 -4.12
N PHE A 450 -4.99 -48.36 -3.51
CA PHE A 450 -5.72 -49.56 -3.86
C PHE A 450 -6.54 -50.01 -2.66
N LEU A 451 -7.86 -50.09 -2.84
CA LEU A 451 -8.79 -50.56 -1.80
C LEU A 451 -9.04 -52.08 -1.89
N LYS A 452 -8.70 -52.69 -3.02
CA LYS A 452 -8.88 -54.12 -3.28
C LYS A 452 -7.62 -54.70 -3.93
N PRO A 453 -7.20 -55.92 -3.58
CA PRO A 453 -7.86 -56.88 -2.67
C PRO A 453 -7.69 -56.56 -1.17
N HIS A 454 -6.76 -55.68 -0.82
CA HIS A 454 -6.50 -55.20 0.53
C HIS A 454 -6.11 -53.73 0.49
N ASP A 455 -6.19 -53.02 1.60
CA ASP A 455 -5.75 -51.63 1.70
C ASP A 455 -4.24 -51.55 1.40
N GLN A 456 -3.90 -50.97 0.26
CA GLN A 456 -2.54 -50.77 -0.19
C GLN A 456 -2.35 -49.35 -0.69
N LYS A 457 -1.21 -48.74 -0.34
CA LYS A 457 -0.81 -47.42 -0.82
C LYS A 457 0.62 -47.48 -1.31
N ILE A 458 0.83 -46.98 -2.53
CA ILE A 458 2.16 -46.81 -3.10
C ILE A 458 2.47 -45.32 -3.10
N ILE A 459 3.53 -44.95 -2.40
CA ILE A 459 3.97 -43.57 -2.22
C ILE A 459 5.28 -43.37 -2.97
N TYR A 460 5.37 -42.30 -3.74
CA TYR A 460 6.59 -41.85 -4.39
C TYR A 460 7.03 -40.52 -3.77
N MET A 461 8.28 -40.49 -3.32
CA MET A 461 8.92 -39.33 -2.72
C MET A 461 10.20 -39.05 -3.49
N ASP A 462 10.20 -37.93 -4.22
CA ASP A 462 11.35 -37.48 -5.00
C ASP A 462 12.13 -36.48 -4.15
N LEU A 463 13.46 -36.64 -4.04
CA LEU A 463 14.36 -35.72 -3.33
C LEU A 463 15.41 -35.19 -4.32
N THR A 464 15.56 -33.86 -4.43
CA THR A 464 16.64 -33.30 -5.26
C THR A 464 17.99 -33.50 -4.57
N ARG A 465 19.09 -33.43 -5.34
CA ARG A 465 20.45 -33.47 -4.79
C ARG A 465 20.66 -32.40 -3.72
N THR A 466 20.17 -31.18 -3.93
CA THR A 466 20.23 -30.08 -2.96
C THR A 466 19.44 -30.37 -1.68
N GLU A 467 18.28 -31.01 -1.76
CA GLU A 467 17.51 -31.46 -0.59
C GLU A 467 18.24 -32.58 0.16
N CYS A 468 18.91 -33.49 -0.56
CA CYS A 468 19.77 -34.48 0.05
C CYS A 468 20.95 -33.81 0.79
N GLU A 469 21.64 -32.83 0.21
CA GLU A 469 22.72 -32.11 0.90
C GLU A 469 22.28 -31.52 2.26
N GLN A 470 21.05 -30.99 2.32
CA GLN A 470 20.46 -30.46 3.55
C GLN A 470 20.18 -31.52 4.63
N LEU A 471 20.10 -32.81 4.26
CA LEU A 471 19.97 -33.91 5.22
C LEU A 471 21.28 -34.17 5.98
N PHE A 472 22.43 -33.78 5.43
CA PHE A 472 23.73 -34.03 6.07
C PHE A 472 23.95 -33.10 7.28
N PRO A 473 24.62 -33.56 8.35
CA PRO A 473 25.07 -34.94 8.60
C PRO A 473 24.02 -35.81 9.28
N CYS A 474 23.04 -35.23 9.99
CA CYS A 474 22.06 -35.98 10.79
C CYS A 474 20.67 -35.31 10.80
N HIS A 475 20.30 -34.63 9.71
CA HIS A 475 18.99 -34.02 9.54
C HIS A 475 18.02 -35.00 8.88
N ARG A 476 16.73 -34.67 8.98
CA ARG A 476 15.62 -35.46 8.41
C ARG A 476 14.64 -34.58 7.68
N ARG A 477 14.00 -35.16 6.67
CA ARG A 477 12.94 -34.55 5.89
C ARG A 477 11.71 -35.44 5.93
N TYR A 478 10.60 -34.85 6.34
CA TYR A 478 9.32 -35.54 6.42
C TYR A 478 8.55 -35.38 5.12
N SER A 479 7.82 -36.42 4.71
CA SER A 479 6.77 -36.32 3.71
C SER A 479 5.55 -35.59 4.26
N GLN A 480 4.65 -35.15 3.38
CA GLN A 480 3.28 -34.87 3.76
C GLN A 480 2.64 -36.14 4.36
N GLY A 481 1.84 -35.95 5.41
CA GLY A 481 1.15 -37.05 6.06
C GLY A 481 0.06 -37.66 5.19
N PHE A 482 -0.10 -38.97 5.25
CA PHE A 482 -1.14 -39.72 4.55
C PHE A 482 -1.79 -40.73 5.51
N SER A 483 -3.01 -41.17 5.18
CA SER A 483 -3.74 -42.15 5.99
C SER A 483 -3.57 -43.57 5.44
N LEU A 484 -3.54 -44.59 6.29
CA LEU A 484 -3.65 -46.00 5.88
C LEU A 484 -4.45 -46.77 6.94
N ALA A 485 -5.56 -47.41 6.53
CA ALA A 485 -6.51 -48.08 7.43
C ALA A 485 -6.90 -47.28 8.69
N GLY A 486 -7.02 -45.96 8.57
CA GLY A 486 -7.40 -45.05 9.67
C GLY A 486 -6.23 -44.49 10.48
N ASN A 487 -5.00 -44.96 10.28
CA ASN A 487 -3.81 -44.42 10.94
C ASN A 487 -3.17 -43.31 10.10
N ARG A 488 -2.62 -42.28 10.74
CA ARG A 488 -1.90 -41.18 10.06
C ARG A 488 -0.40 -41.44 10.10
N LEU A 489 0.21 -41.51 8.92
CA LEU A 489 1.59 -41.91 8.68
C LEU A 489 2.38 -40.82 7.96
N TYR A 490 3.69 -40.81 8.20
CA TYR A 490 4.66 -39.96 7.50
C TYR A 490 5.86 -40.80 7.06
N ILE A 491 6.49 -40.44 5.95
CA ILE A 491 7.79 -40.97 5.55
C ILE A 491 8.86 -39.97 5.99
N SER A 492 9.97 -40.47 6.52
CA SER A 492 11.08 -39.69 7.05
C SER A 492 12.36 -40.17 6.39
N ALA A 493 12.89 -39.36 5.47
CA ALA A 493 14.19 -39.57 4.86
C ALA A 493 15.24 -38.82 5.70
N ARG A 494 16.32 -39.49 6.11
CA ARG A 494 17.30 -38.90 7.02
C ARG A 494 18.71 -39.39 6.75
N CYS A 495 19.70 -38.52 6.98
CA CYS A 495 21.08 -38.97 7.07
C CYS A 495 21.31 -39.56 8.46
N ASN A 496 21.75 -40.81 8.53
CA ASN A 496 21.92 -41.56 9.77
C ASN A 496 23.33 -42.12 9.88
N LEU A 497 23.82 -42.25 11.12
CA LEU A 497 25.01 -43.02 11.42
C LEU A 497 24.65 -44.50 11.60
N ALA A 498 25.03 -45.35 10.66
CA ALA A 498 24.88 -46.81 10.78
C ALA A 498 26.22 -47.49 10.48
N LYS A 499 26.61 -48.46 11.33
CA LYS A 499 27.89 -49.20 11.17
C LYS A 499 29.10 -48.28 10.98
N GLU A 500 29.19 -47.22 11.79
CA GLU A 500 30.27 -46.22 11.77
C GLU A 500 30.39 -45.39 10.47
N ARG A 501 29.39 -45.43 9.59
CA ARG A 501 29.30 -44.57 8.39
C ARG A 501 27.99 -43.80 8.35
N LEU A 502 28.03 -42.58 7.79
CA LEU A 502 26.81 -41.85 7.46
C LEU A 502 26.18 -42.47 6.21
N CYS A 503 24.87 -42.71 6.21
CA CYS A 503 24.12 -43.32 5.12
C CYS A 503 22.68 -42.80 5.08
N LEU A 504 22.02 -43.00 3.93
CA LEU A 504 20.62 -42.64 3.77
C LEU A 504 19.72 -43.66 4.47
N GLY A 505 18.92 -43.20 5.41
CA GLY A 505 17.87 -43.98 6.05
C GLY A 505 16.47 -43.52 5.63
N LEU A 506 15.53 -44.46 5.65
CA LEU A 506 14.12 -44.21 5.33
C LEU A 506 13.22 -44.89 6.34
N PHE A 507 12.29 -44.13 6.91
CA PHE A 507 11.42 -44.58 7.98
C PHE A 507 9.98 -44.17 7.75
N ILE A 508 9.08 -44.95 8.31
CA ILE A 508 7.66 -44.66 8.44
C ILE A 508 7.45 -44.30 9.91
N GLU A 509 6.92 -43.12 10.16
CA GLU A 509 6.63 -42.61 11.51
C GLU A 509 5.10 -42.51 11.69
N GLU A 510 4.63 -43.03 12.84
CA GLU A 510 3.22 -43.10 13.22
C GLU A 510 2.89 -42.06 14.30
N THR A 511 2.06 -41.05 14.00
CA THR A 511 1.68 -40.04 14.99
C THR A 511 0.37 -40.38 15.70
N ASP A 512 -0.64 -40.87 14.97
CA ASP A 512 -1.96 -41.22 15.49
C ASP A 512 -2.35 -42.62 15.04
N VAL A 513 -2.35 -43.58 15.99
CA VAL A 513 -2.78 -44.96 15.74
C VAL A 513 -4.21 -45.11 16.24
N CYS A 514 -5.14 -45.22 15.28
CA CYS A 514 -6.54 -45.49 15.55
C CYS A 514 -6.80 -47.01 15.62
N ILE A 515 -6.08 -47.81 14.83
CA ILE A 515 -6.27 -49.26 14.75
C ILE A 515 -4.90 -49.96 14.68
N SER A 516 -4.61 -50.89 15.59
CA SER A 516 -3.40 -51.72 15.51
C SER A 516 -3.60 -52.84 14.49
N LYS A 517 -2.89 -52.77 13.35
CA LYS A 517 -2.92 -53.79 12.29
C LYS A 517 -1.50 -54.15 11.85
N ARG A 518 -1.33 -55.32 11.23
CA ARG A 518 -0.06 -55.72 10.62
C ARG A 518 0.11 -54.98 9.29
N MET A 519 1.08 -54.07 9.25
CA MET A 519 1.49 -53.31 8.07
C MET A 519 2.74 -53.96 7.46
N ASN A 520 2.62 -54.37 6.21
CA ASN A 520 3.76 -54.75 5.38
C ASN A 520 4.25 -53.51 4.65
N TYR A 521 5.57 -53.36 4.58
CA TYR A 521 6.19 -52.25 3.88
C TYR A 521 7.35 -52.75 3.02
N GLU A 522 7.53 -52.09 1.89
CA GLU A 522 8.64 -52.29 0.97
C GLU A 522 9.18 -50.94 0.55
N PHE A 523 10.49 -50.76 0.65
CA PHE A 523 11.21 -49.60 0.16
C PHE A 523 11.94 -49.96 -1.12
N SER A 524 11.90 -49.06 -2.08
CA SER A 524 12.60 -49.21 -3.34
C SER A 524 13.17 -47.87 -3.79
N VAL A 525 14.30 -47.91 -4.50
CA VAL A 525 14.96 -46.73 -5.06
C VAL A 525 15.17 -46.95 -6.55
N ARG A 526 14.93 -45.91 -7.35
CA ARG A 526 15.16 -46.00 -8.80
C ARG A 526 16.66 -45.85 -9.09
N ALA A 527 17.21 -46.80 -9.85
CA ALA A 527 18.60 -46.73 -10.28
C ALA A 527 18.71 -46.24 -11.73
N HIS A 528 19.70 -45.40 -12.00
CA HIS A 528 20.00 -44.85 -13.32
C HIS A 528 20.30 -45.95 -14.35
N GLN A 529 21.00 -47.02 -13.94
CA GLN A 529 21.43 -48.08 -14.86
C GLN A 529 20.28 -48.97 -15.37
N THR A 530 19.27 -49.21 -14.54
CA THR A 530 18.14 -50.08 -14.88
C THR A 530 16.90 -49.30 -15.28
N GLU A 531 16.86 -48.00 -14.98
CA GLU A 531 15.68 -47.13 -15.08
C GLU A 531 14.44 -47.66 -14.30
N GLU A 532 14.63 -48.66 -13.45
CA GLU A 532 13.61 -49.37 -12.68
C GLU A 532 13.79 -49.19 -11.18
N PHE A 533 12.70 -49.37 -10.42
CA PHE A 533 12.75 -49.37 -8.95
C PHE A 533 13.31 -50.69 -8.44
N ILE A 534 14.43 -50.62 -7.74
CA ILE A 534 15.09 -51.76 -7.11
C ILE A 534 14.63 -51.86 -5.66
N GLU A 535 14.12 -53.02 -5.25
CA GLU A 535 13.78 -53.30 -3.86
C GLU A 535 15.04 -53.26 -3.00
N THR A 536 15.03 -52.40 -1.98
CA THR A 536 16.16 -52.24 -1.06
C THR A 536 15.88 -52.84 0.31
N HIS A 537 14.64 -52.76 0.77
CA HIS A 537 14.25 -53.25 2.08
C HIS A 537 12.77 -53.65 2.11
N ARG A 538 12.46 -54.71 2.84
CA ARG A 538 11.08 -55.19 3.04
C ARG A 538 10.92 -55.67 4.47
N GLY A 539 9.78 -55.35 5.06
CA GLY A 539 9.45 -55.76 6.42
C GLY A 539 7.95 -55.84 6.68
N SER A 540 7.62 -56.29 7.88
CA SER A 540 6.25 -56.34 8.39
C SER A 540 6.26 -56.00 9.87
N ARG A 541 5.36 -55.12 10.32
CA ARG A 541 5.26 -54.70 11.72
C ARG A 541 3.80 -54.46 12.11
N MET A 542 3.50 -54.60 13.40
CA MET A 542 2.25 -54.10 13.98
C MET A 542 2.34 -52.57 14.15
N THR A 543 1.28 -51.85 13.78
CA THR A 543 1.19 -50.41 14.01
C THR A 543 1.04 -50.13 15.52
N SER A 544 1.86 -49.22 16.05
CA SER A 544 1.97 -48.88 17.47
C SER A 544 2.32 -47.39 17.63
N GLN A 545 1.58 -46.69 18.49
CA GLN A 545 1.67 -45.23 18.63
C GLN A 545 3.09 -44.77 19.01
N GLY A 546 3.63 -43.81 18.25
CA GLY A 546 4.91 -43.17 18.54
C GLY A 546 6.16 -43.99 18.19
N ASP A 547 6.00 -45.13 17.49
CA ASP A 547 7.11 -45.97 17.06
C ASP A 547 7.51 -45.64 15.61
N GLU A 548 8.81 -45.78 15.31
CA GLU A 548 9.35 -45.59 13.96
C GLU A 548 9.76 -46.94 13.36
N VAL A 549 9.41 -47.16 12.09
CA VAL A 549 9.73 -48.40 11.37
C VAL A 549 10.50 -48.06 10.12
N GLY A 550 11.68 -48.64 9.91
CA GLY A 550 12.40 -48.34 8.69
C GLY A 550 13.73 -49.04 8.52
N CYS A 551 14.49 -48.52 7.57
CA CYS A 551 15.81 -48.98 7.23
C CYS A 551 16.81 -47.87 7.54
N THR A 552 17.80 -48.16 8.39
CA THR A 552 18.86 -47.20 8.75
C THR A 552 19.86 -46.95 7.63
N ASP A 553 20.08 -47.96 6.77
CA ASP A 553 21.03 -47.95 5.65
C ASP A 553 20.32 -48.50 4.40
N LEU A 554 19.56 -47.62 3.75
CA LEU A 554 18.66 -47.97 2.66
C LEU A 554 19.39 -48.52 1.43
N LEU A 555 20.57 -47.98 1.11
CA LEU A 555 21.31 -48.32 -0.11
C LEU A 555 22.53 -49.20 0.15
N SER A 556 22.81 -49.56 1.41
CA SER A 556 24.05 -50.22 1.82
C SER A 556 25.32 -49.47 1.37
N MET A 557 25.22 -48.15 1.26
CA MET A 557 26.20 -47.25 0.63
C MET A 557 26.52 -46.09 1.58
N ALA A 558 27.75 -45.57 1.56
CA ALA A 558 28.11 -44.39 2.34
C ALA A 558 27.50 -43.13 1.74
N TRP A 559 27.20 -42.13 2.57
CA TRP A 559 26.63 -40.85 2.15
C TRP A 559 27.53 -40.14 1.12
N THR A 560 28.85 -40.23 1.30
CA THR A 560 29.85 -39.68 0.36
C THR A 560 29.71 -40.29 -1.03
N ASP A 561 29.48 -41.60 -1.11
CA ASP A 561 29.36 -42.31 -2.39
C ASP A 561 28.00 -42.04 -3.05
N LEU A 562 26.95 -41.87 -2.23
CA LEU A 562 25.62 -41.48 -2.71
C LEU A 562 25.65 -40.08 -3.34
N MET A 563 26.35 -39.14 -2.70
CA MET A 563 26.41 -37.73 -3.13
C MET A 563 27.46 -37.44 -4.20
N ASP A 564 28.23 -38.45 -4.63
CA ASP A 564 29.21 -38.33 -5.70
C ASP A 564 28.53 -37.90 -7.03
N GLU A 565 29.29 -37.28 -7.94
CA GLU A 565 28.81 -36.91 -9.27
C GLU A 565 28.44 -38.17 -10.08
N ASP A 566 29.20 -39.26 -9.90
CA ASP A 566 29.00 -40.54 -10.58
C ASP A 566 27.96 -41.47 -9.90
N SER A 567 27.18 -40.94 -8.95
CA SER A 567 26.18 -41.73 -8.22
C SER A 567 25.12 -42.33 -9.13
N LEU A 568 24.90 -43.64 -8.98
CA LEU A 568 23.96 -44.41 -9.80
C LEU A 568 22.48 -44.17 -9.43
N PHE A 569 22.19 -43.38 -8.40
CA PHE A 569 20.84 -43.21 -7.85
C PHE A 569 20.23 -41.83 -8.12
N PHE A 570 21.04 -40.86 -8.56
CA PHE A 570 20.54 -39.56 -9.02
C PHE A 570 20.26 -39.61 -10.52
N ILE A 571 19.00 -39.38 -10.91
CA ILE A 571 18.56 -39.29 -12.31
C ILE A 571 18.12 -37.84 -12.52
N GLU A 572 18.81 -37.10 -13.39
CA GLU A 572 18.59 -35.65 -13.57
C GLU A 572 18.61 -34.87 -12.24
N ASP A 573 19.58 -35.19 -11.37
CA ASP A 573 19.74 -34.64 -10.01
C ASP A 573 18.57 -34.90 -9.04
N VAL A 574 17.76 -35.93 -9.31
CA VAL A 574 16.67 -36.37 -8.43
C VAL A 574 16.87 -37.82 -7.99
N LEU A 575 16.73 -38.05 -6.68
CA LEU A 575 16.64 -39.36 -6.06
C LEU A 575 15.17 -39.75 -5.94
N HIS A 576 14.79 -40.85 -6.61
CA HIS A 576 13.40 -41.33 -6.63
C HIS A 576 13.19 -42.47 -5.63
N LEU A 577 12.41 -42.22 -4.59
CA LEU A 577 12.04 -43.21 -3.58
C LEU A 577 10.61 -43.71 -3.81
N ARG A 578 10.40 -45.01 -3.63
CA ARG A 578 9.09 -45.67 -3.62
C ARG A 578 8.90 -46.41 -2.32
N VAL A 579 7.74 -46.23 -1.70
CA VAL A 579 7.31 -46.95 -0.51
C VAL A 579 5.97 -47.62 -0.82
N ASP A 580 5.94 -48.95 -0.79
CA ASP A 580 4.71 -49.73 -0.93
C ASP A 580 4.27 -50.19 0.47
N LEU A 581 3.06 -49.80 0.87
CA LEU A 581 2.46 -50.15 2.14
C LEU A 581 1.21 -50.98 1.90
N SER A 582 1.07 -52.10 2.58
CA SER A 582 -0.15 -52.91 2.52
C SER A 582 -0.54 -53.47 3.88
N ILE A 583 -1.83 -53.47 4.16
CA ILE A 583 -2.41 -54.13 5.33
C ILE A 583 -3.23 -55.30 4.84
N ARG A 584 -2.71 -56.51 5.05
CA ARG A 584 -3.45 -57.74 4.76
C ARG A 584 -4.36 -58.01 5.95
N SER A 585 -5.66 -58.17 5.71
CA SER A 585 -6.48 -58.88 6.70
C SER A 585 -5.90 -60.29 6.80
N GLU A 586 -5.58 -60.74 8.02
CA GLU A 586 -5.41 -62.17 8.22
C GLU A 586 -6.72 -62.83 7.73
N ASP A 587 -6.62 -63.77 6.79
CA ASP A 587 -7.76 -64.59 6.37
C ASP A 587 -8.42 -65.20 7.63
N PRO A 588 -9.76 -65.34 7.66
CA PRO A 588 -10.53 -65.66 8.87
C PRO A 588 -10.15 -66.96 9.58
#